data_AF-A0A972MKS8-F1
#
_entry.id   AF-A0A972MKS8-F1
#
_cell.length_a   1.000
_cell.length_b   1.000
_cell.length_c   1.000
_cell.angle_alpha   90.00
_cell.angle_beta   90.00
_cell.angle_gamma   90.00
#
_symmetry.space_group_name_H-M   'P 1'
#
loop_
_entity.id
_entity.type
_entity.pdbx_description
1 polymer ?
#
loop_
_entity_poly.entity_id
_entity_poly.type
_entity_poly.pdbx_seq_one_letter_code
_entity_poly.pdbx_strand_id
1 'polypeptide(L)' 'MLNDESLVKQVCRAYGITQIELSKKINIPKGTLSRWVSTSKMPRTAELALKMMLKNRELEKKLESFKLFKETLNRL' A
#
# COMPACT_ATOMS: atom_id res chain seq x y z
N MET A 1 7.31 10.18 -18.84
CA MET A 1 7.30 11.03 -17.62
C MET A 1 7.28 10.10 -16.42
N LEU A 2 8.37 10.01 -15.67
CA LEU A 2 8.44 9.21 -14.45
C LEU A 2 7.73 10.00 -13.35
N ASN A 3 6.54 9.58 -12.96
CA ASN A 3 5.85 10.17 -11.82
C ASN A 3 6.66 9.88 -10.56
N ASP A 4 7.31 10.91 -9.99
CA ASP A 4 7.90 10.93 -8.63
C ASP A 4 6.79 10.86 -7.57
N GLU A 5 5.99 9.79 -7.63
CA GLU A 5 4.89 9.57 -6.73
C GLU A 5 5.42 9.07 -5.38
N SER A 6 5.13 9.83 -4.32
CA SER A 6 5.53 9.45 -2.96
C SER A 6 5.02 8.07 -2.58
N LEU A 7 5.80 7.34 -1.78
CA LEU A 7 5.46 6.00 -1.27
C LEU A 7 4.08 5.97 -0.60
N VAL A 8 3.71 7.06 0.09
CA VAL A 8 2.38 7.24 0.71
C VAL A 8 1.26 7.16 -0.33
N LYS A 9 1.40 7.86 -1.46
CA LYS A 9 0.41 7.87 -2.54
C LYS A 9 0.32 6.49 -3.23
N GLN A 10 1.46 5.82 -3.41
CA GLN A 10 1.49 4.45 -3.95
C GLN A 10 0.70 3.47 -3.07
N VAL A 11 0.89 3.53 -1.74
CA VAL A 11 0.13 2.71 -0.78
C VAL A 11 -1.36 3.04 -0.81
N CYS A 12 -1.71 4.33 -0.81
CA CYS A 12 -3.11 4.77 -0.92
C CYS A 12 -3.79 4.17 -2.15
N ARG A 13 -3.15 4.25 -3.33
CA ARG A 13 -3.66 3.64 -4.57
C ARG A 13 -3.77 2.12 -4.47
N ALA A 14 -2.74 1.44 -3.98
CA ALA A 14 -2.71 -0.02 -3.92
C ALA A 14 -3.85 -0.61 -3.06
N TYR A 15 -4.25 0.13 -2.02
CA TYR A 15 -5.32 -0.25 -1.10
C TYR A 15 -6.67 0.40 -1.42
N GLY A 16 -6.74 1.33 -2.37
CA GLY A 16 -7.97 2.08 -2.67
C GLY A 16 -8.44 2.96 -1.52
N ILE A 17 -7.51 3.53 -0.75
CA ILE A 17 -7.80 4.35 0.44
C ILE A 17 -7.25 5.77 0.27
N THR A 18 -7.80 6.69 1.04
CA THR A 18 -7.32 8.08 1.17
C THR A 18 -6.12 8.17 2.13
N GLN A 19 -5.38 9.29 2.07
CA GLN A 19 -4.30 9.55 3.03
C GLN A 19 -4.80 9.67 4.48
N ILE A 20 -6.06 10.09 4.68
CA ILE A 20 -6.69 10.18 6.02
C ILE A 20 -6.98 8.77 6.56
N GLU A 21 -7.43 7.87 5.71
CA GLU A 21 -7.65 6.47 6.11
C GLU A 21 -6.34 5.76 6.38
N LEU A 22 -5.32 6.00 5.55
CA LEU A 22 -3.98 5.49 5.80
C LEU A 22 -3.43 6.01 7.14
N SER A 23 -3.62 7.31 7.44
CA SER A 23 -3.17 7.92 8.70
C SER A 23 -3.77 7.24 9.92
N LYS A 24 -5.07 6.93 9.87
CA LYS A 24 -5.75 6.16 10.90
C LYS A 24 -5.23 4.72 10.99
N LYS A 25 -5.03 4.07 9.84
CA LYS A 25 -4.61 2.65 9.76
C LYS A 25 -3.22 2.40 10.34
N ILE A 26 -2.27 3.30 10.13
CA ILE A 26 -0.90 3.16 10.64
C ILE A 26 -0.63 3.98 11.92
N ASN A 27 -1.69 4.58 12.48
CA ASN A 27 -1.64 5.44 13.67
C ASN A 27 -0.56 6.54 13.60
N ILE A 28 -0.50 7.24 12.46
CA ILE A 28 0.40 8.37 12.24
C ILE A 28 -0.44 9.61 11.92
N PRO A 29 -0.17 10.78 12.52
CA PRO A 29 -0.94 11.99 12.24
C PRO A 29 -0.93 12.36 10.75
N LYS A 30 -2.08 12.82 10.23
CA LYS A 30 -2.23 13.27 8.83
C LYS A 30 -1.16 14.30 8.44
N GLY A 31 -0.86 15.26 9.32
CA GLY A 31 0.17 16.28 9.07
C GLY A 31 1.56 15.69 8.80
N THR A 32 1.92 14.61 9.51
CA THR A 32 3.17 13.88 9.31
C THR A 32 3.20 13.18 7.95
N LEU A 33 2.12 12.50 7.58
CA LEU A 33 1.98 11.86 6.26
C LEU A 33 2.03 12.90 5.12
N SER A 34 1.34 14.03 5.28
CA SER A 34 1.40 15.14 4.31
C SER A 34 2.82 15.66 4.14
N ARG A 35 3.58 15.79 5.24
CA ARG A 35 4.99 16.19 5.19
C ARG A 35 5.85 15.16 4.45
N TRP A 36 5.61 13.87 4.65
CA TRP A 36 6.35 12.83 3.92
C TRP A 36 6.04 12.87 2.42
N VAL A 37 4.81 13.18 2.05
CA VAL A 37 4.41 13.34 0.64
C VAL A 37 5.09 14.54 -0.01
N SER A 38 5.19 15.67 0.68
CA SER A 38 5.75 16.90 0.11
C SER A 38 7.28 16.95 0.13
N THR A 39 7.91 16.35 1.13
CA THR A 39 9.38 16.43 1.31
C THR A 39 10.13 15.20 0.83
N SER A 40 9.43 14.10 0.55
CA SER A 40 10.01 12.77 0.29
C SER A 40 10.95 12.28 1.40
N LYS A 41 10.86 12.86 2.60
CA LYS A 41 11.65 12.49 3.77
C LYS A 41 10.74 11.84 4.81
N MET A 42 11.04 10.59 5.15
CA MET A 42 10.37 9.86 6.22
C MET A 42 11.37 9.00 7.00
N PRO A 43 11.07 8.60 8.24
CA PRO A 43 11.87 7.62 8.97
C PRO A 43 11.98 6.31 8.18
N ARG A 44 13.16 5.68 8.18
CA ARG A 44 13.41 4.39 7.49
C ARG A 44 12.44 3.29 7.93
N THR A 45 12.02 3.30 9.20
CA THR A 45 11.03 2.36 9.72
C THR A 45 9.65 2.54 9.08
N ALA A 46 9.21 3.79 8.90
CA ALA A 46 7.96 4.09 8.20
C ALA A 46 8.04 3.72 6.72
N GLU A 47 9.17 3.98 6.07
CA GLU A 47 9.40 3.57 4.68
C GLU A 47 9.32 2.05 4.52
N LEU A 48 9.98 1.30 5.40
CA LEU A 48 9.94 -0.15 5.42
C LEU A 48 8.52 -0.67 5.63
N ALA A 49 7.78 -0.11 6.59
CA ALA A 49 6.40 -0.51 6.87
C ALA A 49 5.49 -0.28 5.64
N LEU A 50 5.59 0.88 4.98
CA LEU A 50 4.80 1.18 3.78
C LEU A 50 5.18 0.26 2.60
N LYS A 51 6.47 -0.05 2.42
CA LYS A 51 6.93 -1.04 1.43
C LYS A 51 6.40 -2.45 1.74
N MET A 52 6.37 -2.85 3.01
CA MET A 52 5.79 -4.12 3.43
C MET A 52 4.28 -4.18 3.16
N MET A 53 3.55 -3.08 3.35
CA MET A 53 2.14 -3.00 2.96
C MET A 53 1.96 -3.24 1.45
N LEU A 54 2.77 -2.59 0.60
CA LEU A 54 2.70 -2.84 -0.85
C LEU A 54 2.97 -4.31 -1.19
N LYS A 55 4.01 -4.90 -0.58
CA LYS A 55 4.33 -6.31 -0.81
C LYS A 55 3.21 -7.23 -0.35
N ASN A 56 2.61 -6.95 0.81
CA ASN A 56 1.49 -7.71 1.32
C ASN A 56 0.29 -7.65 0.36
N ARG A 57 -0.01 -6.47 -0.20
CA ARG A 57 -1.09 -6.31 -1.19
C ARG A 57 -0.84 -7.11 -2.47
N GLU A 58 0.41 -7.21 -2.92
CA GLU A 58 0.80 -8.06 -4.05
C GLU A 58 0.56 -9.55 -3.75
N LEU A 59 0.92 -9.98 -2.53
CA LEU A 59 0.73 -11.36 -2.09
C LEU A 59 -0.75 -11.72 -1.94
N GLU A 60 -1.58 -10.81 -1.41
CA GLU A 60 -3.03 -10.96 -1.34
C GLU A 60 -3.62 -11.23 -2.74
N LYS A 61 -3.23 -10.45 -3.75
CA LYS A 61 -3.70 -10.64 -5.14
C LYS A 61 -3.26 -11.98 -5.74
N LYS A 62 -2.03 -12.40 -5.47
CA LYS A 62 -1.52 -13.72 -5.90
C LYS A 62 -2.32 -14.85 -5.25
N LEU A 63 -2.63 -14.71 -3.96
CA LEU A 63 -3.42 -15.68 -3.23
C LEU A 63 -4.86 -15.75 -3.77
N GLU A 64 -5.49 -14.61 -4.06
CA GLU A 64 -6.81 -14.55 -4.71
C GLU A 64 -6.80 -15.26 -6.07
N SER A 65 -5.78 -15.01 -6.89
CA SER A 65 -5.63 -15.67 -8.21
C SER A 65 -5.47 -17.18 -8.07
N PHE A 66 -4.69 -17.63 -7.08
CA PHE A 66 -4.49 -19.05 -6.80
C PHE A 66 -5.78 -19.73 -6.31
N LYS A 67 -6.57 -19.05 -5.46
CA LYS A 67 -7.88 -19.53 -5.02
C LYS A 67 -8.84 -19.68 -6.19
N LEU A 68 -8.92 -18.67 -7.05
CA LEU A 68 -9.76 -18.72 -8.25
C LEU A 68 -9.35 -19.88 -9.16
N PHE A 69 -8.05 -20.05 -9.41
CA PHE A 69 -7.54 -21.18 -10.19
C PHE A 69 -7.98 -22.54 -9.62
N LYS A 70 -7.82 -22.73 -8.30
CA LYS A 70 -8.26 -23.96 -7.62
C LYS A 70 -9.77 -24.19 -7.75
N GLU A 71 -10.57 -23.14 -7.60
CA GLU A 71 -12.03 -23.22 -7.76
C GLU A 71 -12.43 -23.59 -9.19
N THR A 72 -11.77 -23.02 -10.20
CA THR A 72 -12.01 -23.37 -11.61
C THR A 72 -11.66 -24.84 -11.87
N LEU A 73 -10.53 -25.33 -11.36
CA LEU A 73 -10.17 -26.75 -11.48
C LEU A 73 -11.20 -27.69 -10.86
N ASN A 74 -11.75 -27.34 -9.68
CA ASN A 74 -12.74 -28.16 -9.00
C ASN A 74 -14.12 -28.18 -9.69
N ARG A 75 -14.35 -27.31 -10.67
CA ARG A 75 -15.60 -27.23 -11.44
C ARG A 75 -15.52 -27.94 -12.80
N LEU A 76 -14.33 -28.41 -13.18
CA LEU A 76 -14.09 -29.27 -14.34
C LEU A 76 -14.35 -30.73 -13.96
#